data_AF-A0A095ZCZ6-F1
#
_entry.id   AF-A0A095ZCZ6-F1
#
_cell.length_a   1.000
_cell.length_b   1.000
_cell.length_c   1.000
_cell.angle_alpha   90.00
_cell.angle_beta   90.00
_cell.angle_gamma   90.00
#
_symmetry.space_group_name_H-M   'P 1'
#
loop_
_entity.id
_entity.type
_entity.pdbx_description
1 polymer ?
#
loop_
_entity_poly.entity_id
_entity_poly.type
_entity_poly.pdbx_seq_one_letter_code
_entity_poly.pdbx_strand_id
1 'polypeptide(L)'
;MSQSSVFPTDVVELVESHIREVADFPAPGVLFRDITPLIADRESFGALIGMLAQHYRGKVDAVAGLESRGFILAAPLAVGLGVGMLTVRKAGRLPGPVVGVDYDLEYGSARMELQPFTVEDGMRVLVIDDVLATGGTAGAAVDLIRRAGGNPVGICVLLELSDLGGREYLGPDMPVDSVLSY
;
A
#
# COMPACT_ATOMS: atom_id res chain seq x y z
N MET A 1 -12.29 -9.55 16.83
CA MET A 1 -11.17 -10.52 17.00
C MET A 1 -10.12 -10.09 16.01
N SER A 2 -8.97 -9.58 16.48
CA SER A 2 -7.85 -9.20 15.61
C SER A 2 -7.51 -10.41 14.72
N GLN A 3 -7.56 -10.23 13.39
CA GLN A 3 -7.07 -11.24 12.47
C GLN A 3 -5.57 -11.35 12.70
N SER A 4 -5.07 -12.58 12.91
CA SER A 4 -3.64 -12.82 13.06
C SER A 4 -2.93 -12.30 11.83
N SER A 5 -1.95 -11.43 12.00
CA SER A 5 -1.09 -11.00 10.91
C SER A 5 -0.46 -12.22 10.22
N VAL A 6 -0.30 -12.14 8.91
CA VAL A 6 0.47 -13.13 8.13
C VAL A 6 1.97 -12.98 8.34
N PHE A 7 2.39 -11.86 8.96
CA PHE A 7 3.78 -11.58 9.26
C PHE A 7 4.21 -12.21 10.59
N PRO A 8 5.48 -12.61 10.72
CA PRO A 8 6.05 -13.07 11.98
C PRO A 8 5.88 -12.03 13.12
N THR A 9 5.82 -12.51 14.36
CA THR A 9 5.55 -11.69 15.55
C THR A 9 6.56 -10.55 15.75
N ASP A 10 7.83 -10.77 15.39
CA ASP A 10 8.87 -9.74 15.47
C ASP A 10 8.61 -8.56 14.51
N VAL A 11 8.05 -8.81 13.32
CA VAL A 11 7.58 -7.74 12.41
C VAL A 11 6.48 -6.92 13.08
N VAL A 12 5.50 -7.62 13.68
CA VAL A 12 4.34 -7.00 14.32
C VAL A 12 4.79 -6.12 15.49
N GLU A 13 5.62 -6.65 16.39
CA GLU A 13 6.18 -5.93 17.54
C GLU A 13 7.05 -4.73 17.11
N LEU A 14 7.84 -4.89 16.05
CA LEU A 14 8.68 -3.82 15.51
C LEU A 14 7.84 -2.66 14.99
N VAL A 15 6.78 -2.94 14.22
CA VAL A 15 5.90 -1.88 13.73
C VAL A 15 5.13 -1.26 14.88
N GLU A 16 4.51 -2.06 15.76
CA GLU A 16 3.68 -1.59 16.87
C GLU A 16 4.45 -0.65 17.82
N SER A 17 5.69 -1.00 18.16
CA SER A 17 6.55 -0.18 19.04
C SER A 17 6.98 1.16 18.46
N HIS A 18 6.79 1.38 17.15
CA HIS A 18 7.18 2.60 16.45
C HIS A 18 6.00 3.39 15.86
N ILE A 19 4.76 2.95 16.11
CA ILE A 19 3.58 3.75 15.76
C ILE A 19 3.35 4.79 16.85
N ARG A 20 3.24 6.06 16.42
CA ARG A 20 2.80 7.15 17.28
C ARG A 20 1.35 7.49 16.98
N GLU A 21 0.52 7.54 18.00
CA GLU A 21 -0.86 8.02 17.84
C GLU A 21 -0.93 9.55 18.00
N VAL A 22 -1.70 10.19 17.12
CA VAL A 22 -1.93 11.64 17.10
C VAL A 22 -3.44 11.87 17.00
N ALA A 23 -4.04 12.38 18.07
CA ALA A 23 -5.46 12.71 18.10
C ALA A 23 -5.78 13.94 17.21
N ASP A 24 -7.01 13.98 16.71
CA ASP A 24 -7.61 15.09 15.97
C ASP A 24 -6.84 15.50 14.70
N PHE A 25 -6.24 14.53 14.01
CA PHE A 25 -5.53 14.75 12.75
C PHE A 25 -5.98 13.76 11.66
N PRO A 26 -6.21 14.21 10.40
CA PRO A 26 -6.15 15.59 9.93
C PRO A 26 -7.38 16.44 10.32
N ALA A 27 -8.36 15.85 11.01
CA ALA A 27 -9.60 16.50 11.43
C ALA A 27 -10.01 16.04 12.85
N PRO A 28 -10.83 16.82 13.57
CA PRO A 28 -11.34 16.43 14.88
C PRO A 28 -12.03 15.07 14.87
N GLY A 29 -11.76 14.25 15.90
CA GLY A 29 -12.30 12.90 16.06
C GLY A 29 -11.52 11.80 15.34
N VAL A 30 -10.50 12.14 14.54
CA VAL A 30 -9.65 11.16 13.86
C VAL A 30 -8.41 10.84 14.70
N LEU A 31 -8.19 9.57 15.01
CA LEU A 31 -6.94 9.09 15.61
C LEU A 31 -5.96 8.70 14.50
N PHE A 32 -5.00 9.57 14.21
CA PHE A 32 -3.99 9.33 13.21
C PHE A 32 -2.88 8.43 13.76
N ARG A 33 -2.46 7.45 12.95
CA ARG A 33 -1.35 6.55 13.27
C ARG A 33 -0.15 6.93 12.43
N ASP A 34 0.78 7.59 13.08
CA ASP A 34 1.97 8.16 12.48
C ASP A 34 3.11 7.13 12.44
N ILE A 35 3.47 6.71 11.22
CA ILE A 35 4.57 5.78 10.95
C ILE A 35 5.93 6.50 10.84
N THR A 36 5.99 7.83 10.98
CA THR A 36 7.26 8.56 10.82
C THR A 36 8.36 8.14 11.80
N PRO A 37 8.09 7.75 13.06
CA PRO A 37 9.15 7.24 13.95
C PRO A 37 9.77 5.94 13.41
N LEU A 38 8.95 5.04 12.87
CA LEU A 38 9.40 3.80 12.24
C LEU A 38 10.32 4.06 11.04
N ILE A 39 9.97 5.04 10.19
CA ILE A 39 10.78 5.42 9.02
C ILE A 39 12.09 6.11 9.45
N ALA A 40 12.04 6.92 10.51
CA ALA A 40 13.20 7.68 10.99
C ALA A 40 14.22 6.80 11.71
N ASP A 41 13.81 5.66 12.27
CA ASP A 41 14.71 4.69 12.88
C ASP A 41 15.43 3.84 11.82
N ARG A 42 16.75 4.01 11.73
CA ARG A 42 17.56 3.39 10.68
C ARG A 42 17.51 1.85 10.69
N GLU A 43 17.42 1.25 11.88
CA GLU A 43 17.51 -0.20 12.07
C GLU A 43 16.15 -0.83 11.81
N SER A 44 15.10 -0.22 12.36
CA SER A 44 13.74 -0.70 12.24
C SER A 44 13.19 -0.54 10.83
N PHE A 45 13.47 0.56 10.15
CA PHE A 45 13.05 0.72 8.75
C PHE A 45 13.74 -0.30 7.84
N GLY A 46 15.06 -0.49 8.00
CA GLY A 46 15.81 -1.50 7.26
C GLY A 46 15.32 -2.92 7.52
N ALA A 47 15.06 -3.26 8.79
CA ALA A 47 14.53 -4.56 9.20
C ALA A 47 13.15 -4.81 8.60
N LEU A 48 12.23 -3.85 8.71
CA LEU A 48 10.89 -3.94 8.11
C LEU A 48 10.97 -4.26 6.62
N ILE A 49 11.73 -3.47 5.85
CA ILE A 49 11.88 -3.70 4.42
C ILE A 49 12.49 -5.07 4.13
N GLY A 50 13.50 -5.49 4.91
CA GLY A 50 14.11 -6.81 4.78
C GLY A 50 13.12 -7.96 4.99
N MET A 51 12.26 -7.85 6.01
CA MET A 51 11.25 -8.86 6.34
C MET A 51 10.12 -8.90 5.28
N LEU A 52 9.64 -7.74 4.82
CA LEU A 52 8.69 -7.66 3.71
C LEU A 52 9.29 -8.26 2.42
N ALA A 53 10.54 -7.95 2.11
CA ALA A 53 11.23 -8.50 0.95
C ALA A 53 11.39 -10.02 1.05
N GLN A 54 11.67 -10.56 2.23
CA GLN A 54 11.72 -12.00 2.45
C GLN A 54 10.35 -12.66 2.18
N HIS A 55 9.26 -12.05 2.64
CA HIS A 55 7.91 -12.57 2.42
C HIS A 55 7.52 -12.56 0.93
N TYR A 56 7.84 -11.51 0.18
CA TYR A 56 7.42 -11.37 -1.23
C TYR A 56 8.42 -11.92 -2.26
N ARG A 57 9.60 -12.40 -1.84
CA ARG A 57 10.65 -12.88 -2.76
C ARG A 57 10.13 -13.98 -3.69
N GLY A 58 10.28 -13.77 -4.99
CA GLY A 58 9.84 -14.69 -6.05
C GLY A 58 8.32 -14.70 -6.31
N LYS A 59 7.52 -13.96 -5.53
CA LYS A 59 6.06 -13.91 -5.67
C LYS A 59 5.58 -12.79 -6.60
N VAL A 60 6.41 -11.77 -6.82
CA VAL A 60 6.05 -10.53 -7.53
C VAL A 60 7.12 -10.17 -8.56
N ASP A 61 6.72 -9.44 -9.60
CA ASP A 61 7.58 -8.91 -10.66
C ASP A 61 7.72 -7.38 -10.60
N ALA A 62 6.83 -6.70 -9.87
CA ALA A 62 6.94 -5.29 -9.53
C ALA A 62 6.17 -4.93 -8.25
N VAL A 63 6.49 -3.75 -7.71
CA VAL A 63 5.78 -3.14 -6.57
C VAL A 63 5.15 -1.83 -7.00
N ALA A 64 3.84 -1.69 -6.87
CA ALA A 64 3.12 -0.44 -7.07
C ALA A 64 2.96 0.30 -5.73
N GLY A 65 3.60 1.45 -5.60
CA GLY A 65 3.38 2.34 -4.45
C GLY A 65 2.25 3.32 -4.73
N LEU A 66 1.46 3.64 -3.70
CA LEU A 66 0.48 4.72 -3.74
C LEU A 66 1.08 6.05 -3.24
N GLU A 67 0.78 7.14 -3.95
CA GLU A 67 1.28 8.46 -3.58
C GLU A 67 0.67 8.98 -2.25
N SER A 68 1.43 9.57 -1.34
CA SER A 68 2.90 9.72 -1.33
C SER A 68 3.57 8.75 -0.37
N ARG A 69 2.88 8.33 0.69
CA ARG A 69 3.48 7.58 1.80
C ARG A 69 3.80 6.14 1.41
N GLY A 70 2.96 5.51 0.58
CA GLY A 70 3.25 4.22 -0.02
C GLY A 70 4.57 4.19 -0.80
N PHE A 71 5.02 5.30 -1.38
CA PHE A 71 6.32 5.36 -2.06
C PHE A 71 7.51 5.13 -1.12
N ILE A 72 7.40 5.57 0.13
CA ILE A 72 8.45 5.43 1.13
C ILE A 72 8.69 3.95 1.41
N LEU A 73 7.65 3.12 1.36
CA LEU A 73 7.74 1.66 1.54
C LEU A 73 8.06 0.94 0.23
N ALA A 74 7.42 1.34 -0.87
CA ALA A 74 7.52 0.67 -2.16
C ALA A 74 8.92 0.73 -2.76
N ALA A 75 9.56 1.90 -2.74
CA ALA A 75 10.86 2.09 -3.37
C ALA A 75 11.96 1.18 -2.78
N PRO A 76 12.20 1.17 -1.46
CA PRO A 76 13.20 0.28 -0.88
C PRO A 76 12.76 -1.21 -0.94
N LEU A 77 11.46 -1.53 -0.88
CA LEU A 77 10.99 -2.90 -1.08
C LEU A 77 11.29 -3.42 -2.49
N ALA A 78 11.04 -2.63 -3.53
CA ALA A 78 11.35 -2.98 -4.90
C ALA A 78 12.86 -3.25 -5.08
N VAL A 79 13.71 -2.38 -4.49
CA VAL A 79 15.17 -2.58 -4.46
C VAL A 79 15.54 -3.90 -3.74
N GLY A 80 14.96 -4.15 -2.56
CA GLY A 80 15.24 -5.37 -1.78
C GLY A 80 14.77 -6.68 -2.43
N LEU A 81 13.75 -6.59 -3.29
CA LEU A 81 13.25 -7.69 -4.10
C LEU A 81 14.00 -7.85 -5.44
N GLY A 82 14.75 -6.83 -5.87
CA GLY A 82 15.40 -6.81 -7.18
C GLY A 82 14.42 -6.64 -8.34
N VAL A 83 13.31 -5.94 -8.12
CA VAL A 83 12.23 -5.73 -9.10
C VAL A 83 11.98 -4.25 -9.37
N GLY A 84 11.17 -3.94 -10.39
CA GLY A 84 10.74 -2.58 -10.70
C GLY A 84 9.72 -2.03 -9.71
N MET A 85 9.61 -0.69 -9.65
CA MET A 85 8.55 0.01 -8.94
C MET A 85 7.64 0.75 -9.93
N LEU A 86 6.33 0.60 -9.75
CA LEU A 86 5.30 1.37 -10.44
C LEU A 86 4.83 2.53 -9.55
N THR A 87 4.50 3.66 -10.15
CA THR A 87 3.96 4.82 -9.42
C THR A 87 2.49 5.00 -9.72
N VAL A 88 1.64 4.90 -8.69
CA VAL A 88 0.21 5.21 -8.79
C VAL A 88 -0.02 6.56 -8.11
N ARG A 89 -0.42 7.56 -8.89
CA ARG A 89 -0.40 8.96 -8.46
C ARG A 89 -1.75 9.64 -8.63
N LYS A 90 -1.95 10.74 -7.90
CA LYS A 90 -3.11 11.60 -8.14
C LYS A 90 -3.02 12.23 -9.54
N ALA A 91 -4.18 12.58 -10.10
CA ALA A 91 -4.25 13.13 -11.44
C ALA A 91 -3.33 14.34 -11.69
N GLY A 92 -2.70 14.37 -12.86
CA GLY A 92 -1.82 15.46 -13.30
C GLY A 92 -0.41 15.45 -12.68
N ARG A 93 -0.03 14.37 -11.99
CA ARG A 93 1.30 14.21 -11.39
C ARG A 93 2.26 13.34 -12.22
N LEU A 94 1.75 12.62 -13.22
CA LEU A 94 2.54 11.79 -14.13
C LEU A 94 2.68 12.49 -15.50
N PRO A 95 3.86 12.45 -16.14
CA PRO A 95 4.04 12.99 -17.48
C PRO A 95 3.51 12.03 -18.56
N GLY A 96 3.15 12.54 -19.72
CA GLY A 96 2.81 11.70 -20.88
C GLY A 96 1.49 10.93 -20.74
N PRO A 97 1.29 9.86 -21.55
CA PRO A 97 0.06 9.08 -21.54
C PRO A 97 -0.17 8.33 -20.23
N VAL A 98 -1.40 8.37 -19.73
CA VAL A 98 -1.83 7.69 -18.50
C VAL A 98 -3.14 6.95 -18.72
N VAL A 99 -3.34 5.88 -17.96
CA VAL A 99 -4.68 5.35 -17.66
C VAL A 99 -5.11 5.91 -16.31
N GLY A 100 -6.40 6.15 -16.13
CA GLY A 100 -6.94 6.71 -14.90
C GLY A 100 -8.23 6.04 -14.44
N VAL A 101 -8.42 6.01 -13.12
CA VAL A 101 -9.61 5.50 -12.44
C VAL A 101 -10.09 6.59 -11.49
N ASP A 102 -11.36 6.96 -11.65
CA ASP A 102 -12.05 7.86 -10.74
C ASP A 102 -12.66 7.02 -9.60
N TYR A 103 -12.63 7.55 -8.38
CA TYR A 103 -13.22 6.92 -7.21
C TYR A 103 -13.89 7.97 -6.32
N ASP A 104 -14.97 7.56 -5.67
CA ASP A 104 -15.80 8.46 -4.87
C ASP A 104 -15.15 8.73 -3.50
N LEU A 105 -15.28 9.98 -3.06
CA LEU A 105 -15.01 10.42 -1.70
C LEU A 105 -16.34 10.80 -1.02
N GLU A 106 -16.33 10.98 0.30
CA GLU A 106 -17.52 11.48 1.03
C GLU A 106 -18.04 12.81 0.44
N TYR A 107 -17.12 13.65 -0.03
CA TYR A 107 -17.42 14.88 -0.77
C TYR A 107 -16.57 14.96 -2.04
N GLY A 108 -17.17 14.64 -3.18
CA GLY A 108 -16.56 14.72 -4.51
C GLY A 108 -15.95 13.41 -4.99
N SER A 109 -15.13 13.50 -6.03
CA SER A 109 -14.40 12.37 -6.62
C SER A 109 -12.92 12.68 -6.70
N ALA A 110 -12.08 11.67 -6.55
CA ALA A 110 -10.65 11.75 -6.82
C ALA A 110 -10.28 10.81 -7.97
N ARG A 111 -9.12 11.06 -8.58
CA ARG A 111 -8.62 10.28 -9.71
C ARG A 111 -7.19 9.83 -9.45
N MET A 112 -6.97 8.53 -9.58
CA MET A 112 -5.64 7.94 -9.60
C MET A 112 -5.23 7.63 -11.04
N GLU A 113 -3.94 7.75 -11.32
CA GLU A 113 -3.33 7.57 -12.63
C GLU A 113 -2.10 6.65 -12.55
N LEU A 114 -1.87 5.94 -13.64
CA LEU A 114 -0.71 5.07 -13.87
C LEU A 114 -0.25 5.25 -15.33
N GLN A 115 1.06 5.23 -15.57
CA GLN A 115 1.61 5.21 -16.93
C GLN A 115 1.62 3.77 -17.48
N PRO A 116 0.76 3.41 -18.46
CA PRO A 116 0.56 2.01 -18.85
C PRO A 116 1.81 1.37 -19.47
N PHE A 117 2.70 2.15 -20.09
CA PHE A 117 3.95 1.62 -20.67
C PHE A 117 4.92 1.02 -19.63
N THR A 118 4.69 1.29 -18.34
CA THR A 118 5.50 0.74 -17.24
C THR A 118 5.06 -0.66 -16.82
N VAL A 119 3.96 -1.18 -17.39
CA VAL A 119 3.39 -2.47 -17.04
C VAL A 119 3.51 -3.42 -18.24
N GLU A 120 4.11 -4.58 -18.00
CA GLU A 120 4.14 -5.67 -18.98
C GLU A 120 2.89 -6.54 -18.83
N ASP A 121 2.41 -7.14 -19.93
CA ASP A 121 1.25 -8.03 -19.90
C ASP A 121 1.50 -9.23 -18.97
N GLY A 122 0.60 -9.43 -18.01
CA GLY A 122 0.68 -10.51 -17.01
C GLY A 122 1.64 -10.24 -15.84
N MET A 123 2.31 -9.08 -15.80
CA MET A 123 3.23 -8.70 -14.72
C MET A 123 2.58 -8.83 -13.34
N ARG A 124 3.17 -9.61 -12.43
CA ARG A 124 2.63 -9.78 -11.07
C ARG A 124 2.99 -8.57 -10.21
N VAL A 125 2.00 -7.76 -9.88
CA VAL A 125 2.23 -6.50 -9.17
C VAL A 125 1.69 -6.60 -7.74
N LEU A 126 2.54 -6.32 -6.75
CA LEU A 126 2.12 -6.06 -5.38
C LEU A 126 1.77 -4.59 -5.21
N VAL A 127 0.59 -4.28 -4.69
CA VAL A 127 0.25 -2.92 -4.26
C VAL A 127 0.71 -2.73 -2.81
N ILE A 128 1.37 -1.62 -2.50
CA ILE A 128 1.78 -1.31 -1.13
C ILE A 128 1.46 0.13 -0.73
N ASP A 129 0.91 0.29 0.48
CA ASP A 129 0.69 1.58 1.13
C ASP A 129 0.97 1.50 2.63
N ASP A 130 0.92 2.64 3.32
CA ASP A 130 1.04 2.65 4.78
C ASP A 130 -0.24 2.23 5.48
N VAL A 131 -1.41 2.68 5.00
CA VAL A 131 -2.71 2.45 5.64
C VAL A 131 -3.78 1.96 4.66
N LEU A 132 -4.47 0.86 5.01
CA LEU A 132 -5.76 0.50 4.41
C LEU A 132 -6.89 1.07 5.26
N ALA A 133 -7.62 2.05 4.70
CA ALA A 133 -8.83 2.60 5.28
C ALA A 133 -10.08 2.01 4.60
N THR A 134 -10.81 2.81 3.82
CA THR A 134 -12.02 2.37 3.09
C THR A 134 -11.72 1.48 1.86
N GLY A 135 -10.45 1.31 1.49
CA GLY A 135 -10.05 0.53 0.32
C GLY A 135 -10.12 1.26 -1.03
N GLY A 136 -10.73 2.45 -1.11
CA GLY A 136 -10.93 3.17 -2.38
C GLY A 136 -9.66 3.40 -3.20
N THR A 137 -8.61 3.95 -2.60
CA THR A 137 -7.34 4.20 -3.31
C THR A 137 -6.65 2.90 -3.73
N ALA A 138 -6.68 1.89 -2.86
CA ALA A 138 -6.07 0.59 -3.13
C ALA A 138 -6.81 -0.16 -4.26
N GLY A 139 -8.14 -0.11 -4.27
CA GLY A 139 -8.97 -0.64 -5.36
C GLY A 139 -8.74 0.10 -6.69
N ALA A 140 -8.61 1.43 -6.65
CA ALA A 140 -8.24 2.20 -7.84
C ALA A 140 -6.87 1.78 -8.40
N ALA A 141 -5.88 1.50 -7.55
CA ALA A 141 -4.59 0.98 -7.99
C ALA A 141 -4.70 -0.42 -8.62
N VAL A 142 -5.45 -1.33 -8.01
CA VAL A 142 -5.74 -2.66 -8.55
C VAL A 142 -6.36 -2.57 -9.94
N ASP A 143 -7.34 -1.70 -10.14
CA ASP A 143 -8.02 -1.50 -11.43
C ASP A 143 -7.09 -0.90 -12.48
N LEU A 144 -6.25 0.07 -12.10
CA LEU A 144 -5.25 0.67 -12.99
C LEU A 144 -4.25 -0.38 -13.50
N ILE A 145 -3.76 -1.23 -12.60
CA ILE A 145 -2.82 -2.31 -12.95
C ILE A 145 -3.48 -3.27 -13.95
N ARG A 146 -4.71 -3.71 -13.68
CA ARG A 146 -5.45 -4.60 -14.60
C ARG A 146 -5.66 -3.96 -15.97
N ARG A 147 -6.05 -2.68 -16.02
CA ARG A 147 -6.26 -1.93 -17.28
C ARG A 147 -4.97 -1.74 -18.07
N ALA A 148 -3.83 -1.69 -17.38
CA ALA A 148 -2.51 -1.61 -18.00
C ALA A 148 -1.93 -2.97 -18.42
N GLY A 149 -2.69 -4.08 -18.26
CA GLY A 149 -2.26 -5.44 -18.64
C GLY A 149 -1.62 -6.25 -17.51
N GLY A 150 -1.42 -5.66 -16.33
CA GLY A 150 -0.81 -6.33 -15.18
C GLY A 150 -1.78 -7.20 -14.38
N ASN A 151 -1.20 -8.07 -13.55
CA ASN A 151 -1.90 -8.92 -12.61
C ASN A 151 -1.63 -8.47 -11.16
N PRO A 152 -2.57 -7.77 -10.49
CA PRO A 152 -2.41 -7.42 -9.09
C PRO A 152 -2.53 -8.69 -8.22
N VAL A 153 -1.43 -9.07 -7.57
CA VAL A 153 -1.36 -10.34 -6.80
C VAL A 153 -1.68 -10.19 -5.31
N GLY A 154 -1.84 -8.95 -4.85
CA GLY A 154 -2.23 -8.65 -3.48
C GLY A 154 -1.92 -7.21 -3.10
N ILE A 155 -2.29 -6.88 -1.86
CA ILE A 155 -2.08 -5.58 -1.24
C ILE A 155 -1.36 -5.79 0.09
N CYS A 156 -0.28 -5.04 0.32
CA CYS A 156 0.43 -4.99 1.58
C CYS A 156 0.20 -3.63 2.23
N VAL A 157 -0.19 -3.61 3.51
CA VAL A 157 -0.24 -2.38 4.31
C VAL A 157 0.40 -2.58 5.67
N LEU A 158 0.95 -1.50 6.24
CA LEU A 158 1.43 -1.57 7.62
C LEU A 158 0.25 -1.57 8.59
N LEU A 159 -0.73 -0.70 8.36
CA LEU A 159 -1.88 -0.52 9.24
C LEU A 159 -3.17 -0.75 8.48
N GLU A 160 -4.05 -1.57 9.01
CA GLU A 160 -5.42 -1.74 8.55
C GLU A 160 -6.37 -1.11 9.56
N LEU A 161 -7.33 -0.31 9.08
CA LEU A 161 -8.44 0.22 9.87
C LEU A 161 -9.66 -0.67 9.59
N SER A 162 -9.79 -1.77 10.32
CA SER A 162 -10.72 -2.86 9.99
C SER A 162 -12.18 -2.38 9.98
N ASP A 163 -12.52 -1.46 10.89
CA ASP A 163 -13.86 -0.89 11.02
C ASP A 163 -14.30 -0.05 9.79
N LEU A 164 -13.38 0.27 8.87
CA LEU A 164 -13.69 1.04 7.65
C LEU A 164 -14.01 0.17 6.43
N GLY A 165 -14.02 -1.17 6.57
CA GLY A 165 -14.54 -2.07 5.55
C GLY A 165 -13.67 -2.21 4.28
N GLY A 166 -12.35 -1.95 4.40
CA GLY A 166 -11.45 -1.93 3.26
C GLY A 166 -11.33 -3.28 2.53
N ARG A 167 -11.32 -4.40 3.25
CA ARG A 167 -11.28 -5.75 2.66
C ARG A 167 -12.57 -6.08 1.92
N GLU A 168 -13.71 -5.71 2.49
CA GLU A 168 -15.03 -5.90 1.92
C GLU A 168 -15.16 -5.13 0.60
N TYR A 169 -14.64 -3.90 0.56
CA TYR A 169 -14.59 -3.09 -0.66
C TYR A 169 -13.75 -3.76 -1.76
N LEU A 170 -12.58 -4.31 -1.42
CA LEU A 170 -11.67 -4.94 -2.37
C LEU A 170 -12.16 -6.30 -2.88
N GLY A 171 -13.04 -6.94 -2.12
CA GLY A 171 -13.61 -8.25 -2.43
C GLY A 171 -12.70 -9.43 -2.06
N PRO A 172 -13.28 -10.65 -1.99
CA PRO A 172 -12.60 -11.82 -1.44
C PRO A 172 -11.43 -12.33 -2.31
N ASP A 173 -11.39 -11.96 -3.58
CA ASP A 173 -10.37 -12.42 -4.53
C ASP A 173 -9.08 -11.56 -4.50
N MET A 174 -9.06 -10.49 -3.69
CA MET A 174 -7.89 -9.62 -3.55
C MET A 174 -7.21 -9.87 -2.20
N PRO A 175 -6.07 -10.58 -2.16
CA PRO A 175 -5.35 -10.81 -0.91
C PRO A 175 -4.90 -9.49 -0.28
N VAL A 176 -5.12 -9.36 1.02
CA VAL A 176 -4.66 -8.22 1.82
C VAL A 176 -3.82 -8.73 2.99
N ASP A 177 -2.54 -8.37 2.97
CA ASP A 177 -1.58 -8.59 4.04
C ASP A 177 -1.45 -7.29 4.84
N SER A 178 -1.80 -7.32 6.13
CA SER A 178 -1.64 -6.21 7.07
C SER A 178 -0.66 -6.60 8.18
N VAL A 179 0.24 -5.68 8.56
CA VAL A 179 1.12 -5.92 9.72
C VAL A 179 0.34 -5.76 11.02
N LEU A 180 -0.35 -4.62 11.17
CA LEU A 180 -1.25 -4.32 12.28
C LEU A 180 -2.66 -4.10 11.74
N SER A 181 -3.64 -4.61 12.46
CA SER A 181 -5.06 -4.35 12.20
C SER A 181 -5.70 -3.79 13.47
N TYR A 182 -6.32 -2.63 13.32
CA TYR A 182 -7.07 -1.93 14.36
C TYR A 182 -8.56 -2.06 14.15
#